data_AF-A0A1H4EHT1-F1
#
_entry.id   AF-A0A1H4EHT1-F1
#
_cell.length_a   1.000
_cell.length_b   1.000
_cell.length_c   1.000
_cell.angle_alpha   90.00
_cell.angle_beta   90.00
_cell.angle_gamma   90.00
#
_symmetry.space_group_name_H-M   'P 1'
#
loop_
_entity.id
_entity.type
_entity.pdbx_description
1 polymer ?
#
loop_
_entity_poly.entity_id
_entity_poly.type
_entity_poly.pdbx_seq_one_letter_code
_entity_poly.pdbx_strand_id
1 'polypeptide(L)'
;MVAALTEEEFLAAFKALHPVTQKRILAKLRNPFGSEKLAVDSFIEDLRDKRFRKGGACPHCASEQVVRNGTNKGRQTYRCSACLRYFSDLTHTPLRGTHYPELWPEFMEDMVKGKSIRETAKRHGVATSTIFAWRHKVLNGNASLKLP
;
A
#
# COMPACT_ATOMS: atom_id res chain seq x y z
N MET A 1 -24.25 -7.22 25.67
CA MET A 1 -23.27 -8.31 25.86
C MET A 1 -22.56 -8.54 24.53
N VAL A 2 -21.30 -8.11 24.41
CA VAL A 2 -20.48 -8.48 23.24
C VAL A 2 -20.03 -9.91 23.49
N ALA A 3 -20.41 -10.85 22.64
CA ALA A 3 -19.95 -12.22 22.74
C ALA A 3 -18.41 -12.22 22.65
N ALA A 4 -17.74 -12.76 23.67
CA ALA A 4 -16.31 -12.98 23.61
C ALA A 4 -16.04 -14.07 22.58
N LEU A 5 -15.23 -13.78 21.56
CA LEU A 5 -14.73 -14.78 20.61
C LEU A 5 -13.97 -15.85 21.40
N THR A 6 -14.25 -17.13 21.15
CA THR A 6 -13.42 -18.19 21.73
C THR A 6 -12.03 -18.19 21.09
N GLU A 7 -11.07 -18.83 21.74
CA GLU A 7 -9.70 -18.94 21.22
C GLU A 7 -9.68 -19.66 19.86
N GLU A 8 -10.50 -20.71 19.68
CA GLU A 8 -10.56 -21.42 18.41
C GLU A 8 -11.21 -20.57 17.30
N GLU A 9 -12.27 -19.83 17.61
CA GLU A 9 -12.93 -18.92 16.67
C GLU A 9 -11.98 -17.82 16.21
N PHE A 10 -11.20 -17.25 17.14
CA PHE A 10 -10.18 -16.26 16.82
C PHE A 10 -9.07 -16.85 15.92
N LEU A 11 -8.55 -18.02 16.26
CA LEU A 11 -7.49 -18.66 15.48
C LEU A 11 -7.96 -19.07 14.08
N ALA A 12 -9.20 -19.56 13.95
CA ALA A 12 -9.80 -19.88 12.66
C ALA A 12 -9.98 -18.63 11.79
N ALA A 13 -10.54 -17.56 12.37
CA ALA A 13 -10.70 -16.29 11.68
C ALA A 13 -9.35 -15.69 11.27
N PHE A 14 -8.36 -15.72 12.16
CA PHE A 14 -7.01 -15.21 11.90
C PHE A 14 -6.32 -15.99 10.78
N LYS A 15 -6.36 -17.33 10.81
CA LYS A 15 -5.78 -18.18 9.76
C LYS A 15 -6.45 -17.98 8.40
N ALA A 16 -7.73 -17.61 8.38
CA ALA A 16 -8.47 -17.30 7.16
C ALA A 16 -8.10 -15.93 6.55
N LEU A 17 -7.42 -15.04 7.30
CA LEU A 17 -6.93 -13.77 6.76
C LEU A 17 -5.75 -13.97 5.82
N HIS A 18 -5.57 -13.02 4.91
CA HIS A 18 -4.41 -13.02 4.03
C HIS A 18 -3.10 -12.91 4.86
N PRO A 19 -1.99 -13.59 4.49
CA PRO A 19 -0.75 -13.61 5.26
C PRO A 19 -0.17 -12.24 5.64
N VAL A 20 -0.37 -11.22 4.79
CA VAL A 20 0.09 -9.85 5.09
C VAL A 20 -0.77 -9.22 6.19
N THR A 21 -2.09 -9.45 6.17
CA THR A 21 -2.99 -9.01 7.25
C THR A 21 -2.66 -9.73 8.56
N GLN A 22 -2.37 -11.04 8.50
CA GLN A 22 -1.92 -11.82 9.66
C GLN A 22 -0.66 -11.22 10.30
N LYS A 23 0.39 -10.97 9.50
CA LYS A 23 1.63 -10.32 9.97
C LYS A 23 1.37 -8.97 10.62
N ARG A 24 0.48 -8.15 10.05
CA ARG A 24 0.13 -6.83 10.59
C ARG A 24 -0.56 -6.93 11.95
N ILE A 25 -1.54 -7.83 12.09
CA ILE A 25 -2.23 -8.06 13.36
C ILE A 25 -1.24 -8.56 14.42
N LEU A 26 -0.36 -9.51 14.07
CA LEU A 26 0.68 -9.97 14.99
C LEU A 26 1.64 -8.85 15.40
N ALA A 27 2.02 -7.97 14.48
CA ALA A 27 2.85 -6.81 14.80
C ALA A 27 2.18 -5.88 15.81
N LYS A 28 0.86 -5.62 15.66
CA LYS A 28 0.08 -4.84 16.62
C LYS A 28 -0.07 -5.54 17.97
N LEU A 29 -0.34 -6.84 17.99
CA LEU A 29 -0.45 -7.62 19.23
C LEU A 29 0.88 -7.75 19.98
N ARG A 30 2.00 -7.81 19.26
CA ARG A 30 3.35 -7.91 19.84
C ARG A 30 3.82 -6.60 20.46
N ASN A 31 3.28 -5.46 20.02
CA ASN A 31 3.54 -4.16 20.62
C ASN A 31 2.25 -3.32 20.70
N PRO A 32 1.32 -3.67 21.62
CA PRO A 32 -0.02 -3.09 21.68
C PRO A 32 -0.03 -1.61 22.05
N PHE A 33 1.09 -1.08 22.57
CA PHE A 33 1.28 0.32 22.95
C PHE A 33 2.41 1.02 22.19
N GLY A 34 2.98 0.36 21.18
CA GLY A 34 4.07 0.92 20.38
C GLY A 34 3.56 1.96 19.39
N SER A 35 4.26 3.08 19.27
CA SER A 35 3.97 4.07 18.25
C SER A 35 4.03 3.43 16.87
N GLU A 36 2.91 3.51 16.15
CA GLU A 36 2.70 2.95 14.81
C GLU A 36 3.70 3.52 13.81
N LYS A 37 4.86 2.89 13.66
CA LYS A 37 5.52 2.88 12.36
C LYS A 37 5.19 1.57 11.69
N LEU A 38 4.19 1.59 10.81
CA LEU A 38 4.07 0.58 9.77
C LEU A 38 5.43 0.55 9.07
N ALA A 39 6.20 -0.52 9.27
CA ALA A 39 7.47 -0.67 8.59
C ALA A 39 7.20 -0.51 7.09
N VAL A 40 8.04 0.26 6.39
CA VAL A 40 7.92 0.59 4.96
C VAL A 40 7.61 -0.64 4.12
N ASP A 41 8.28 -1.75 4.49
CA ASP A 41 8.13 -3.05 3.86
C ASP A 41 6.70 -3.60 3.98
N SER A 42 6.05 -3.43 5.14
CA SER A 42 4.66 -3.87 5.35
C SER A 42 3.66 -3.12 4.46
N PHE A 43 3.92 -1.85 4.16
CA PHE A 43 3.02 -1.06 3.33
C PHE A 43 3.16 -1.41 1.84
N ILE A 44 4.39 -1.63 1.36
CA ILE A 44 4.61 -2.10 -0.02
C ILE A 44 4.12 -3.55 -0.19
N GLU A 45 4.31 -4.40 0.82
CA GLU A 45 3.71 -5.75 0.86
C GLU A 45 2.17 -5.68 0.81
N ASP A 46 1.53 -4.80 1.58
CA ASP A 46 0.08 -4.56 1.56
C ASP A 46 -0.40 -4.12 0.17
N LEU A 47 0.33 -3.24 -0.51
CA LEU A 47 -0.01 -2.79 -1.86
C LEU A 47 0.11 -3.92 -2.89
N ARG A 48 1.15 -4.74 -2.77
CA ARG A 48 1.34 -5.92 -3.62
C ARG A 48 0.20 -6.91 -3.39
N ASP A 49 -0.11 -7.23 -2.14
CA ASP A 49 -1.23 -8.10 -1.78
C ASP A 49 -2.54 -7.58 -2.39
N LYS A 50 -2.92 -6.34 -2.11
CA LYS A 50 -4.16 -5.74 -2.64
C LYS A 50 -4.27 -5.84 -4.16
N ARG A 51 -3.16 -5.66 -4.89
CA ARG A 51 -3.13 -5.77 -6.35
C ARG A 51 -3.33 -7.20 -6.84
N PHE A 52 -2.75 -8.18 -6.15
CA PHE A 52 -2.63 -9.56 -6.63
C PHE A 52 -3.54 -10.56 -5.89
N ARG A 53 -4.29 -10.13 -4.87
CA ARG A 53 -5.17 -10.98 -4.04
C ARG A 53 -6.18 -11.79 -4.85
N LYS A 54 -6.68 -11.26 -5.96
CA LYS A 54 -7.68 -11.90 -6.84
C LYS A 54 -7.08 -12.51 -8.11
N GLY A 55 -5.75 -12.69 -8.17
CA GLY A 55 -5.05 -13.03 -9.41
C GLY A 55 -4.46 -11.79 -10.08
N GLY A 56 -3.29 -11.95 -10.71
CA GLY A 56 -2.48 -10.84 -11.23
C GLY A 56 -2.76 -10.47 -12.66
N ALA A 57 -3.69 -9.54 -12.89
CA ALA A 57 -3.93 -9.02 -14.23
C ALA A 57 -2.95 -7.88 -14.59
N CYS A 58 -2.56 -7.82 -15.86
CA CYS A 58 -1.81 -6.70 -16.40
C CYS A 58 -2.67 -5.43 -16.35
N PRO A 59 -2.18 -4.32 -15.75
CA PRO A 59 -2.97 -3.11 -15.66
C PRO A 59 -3.15 -2.37 -17.00
N HIS A 60 -2.45 -2.81 -18.06
CA HIS A 60 -2.52 -2.19 -19.38
C HIS A 60 -3.47 -2.90 -20.34
N CYS A 61 -3.60 -4.24 -20.24
CA CYS A 61 -4.43 -5.03 -21.16
C CYS A 61 -5.36 -6.04 -20.46
N ALA A 62 -5.41 -6.04 -19.12
CA ALA A 62 -6.18 -6.97 -18.29
C ALA A 62 -5.85 -8.47 -18.43
N SER A 63 -4.87 -8.85 -19.26
CA SER A 63 -4.43 -10.24 -19.38
C SER A 63 -3.79 -10.76 -18.09
N GLU A 64 -4.10 -11.99 -17.72
CA GLU A 64 -3.50 -12.72 -16.59
C GLU A 64 -2.12 -13.32 -16.91
N GLN A 65 -1.65 -13.17 -18.16
CA GLN A 65 -0.33 -13.63 -18.59
C GLN A 65 0.78 -12.69 -18.08
N VAL A 66 0.98 -12.69 -16.76
CA VAL A 66 1.92 -11.82 -16.05
C VAL A 66 3.00 -12.67 -15.37
N VAL A 67 4.26 -12.35 -15.66
CA VAL A 67 5.41 -12.97 -15.00
C VAL A 67 6.15 -11.96 -14.12
N ARG A 68 6.73 -12.44 -13.02
CA ARG A 68 7.64 -11.65 -12.18
C ARG A 68 8.95 -11.44 -12.94
N ASN A 69 9.47 -10.21 -12.90
CA ASN A 69 10.65 -9.79 -13.64
C ASN A 69 11.63 -9.04 -12.70
N GLY A 70 12.10 -9.70 -11.66
CA GLY A 70 13.05 -9.13 -10.69
C GLY A 70 12.48 -8.00 -9.82
N THR A 71 13.37 -7.24 -9.20
CA THR A 71 13.01 -6.13 -8.30
C THR A 71 13.83 -4.87 -8.61
N ASN A 72 13.23 -3.70 -8.45
CA ASN A 72 13.91 -2.41 -8.58
C ASN A 72 13.65 -1.54 -7.34
N LYS A 73 14.71 -1.16 -6.61
CA LYS A 73 14.61 -0.37 -5.37
C LYS A 73 13.59 -0.94 -4.37
N GLY A 74 13.62 -2.26 -4.14
CA GLY A 74 12.70 -2.97 -3.25
C GLY A 74 11.27 -3.20 -3.81
N ARG A 75 10.98 -2.74 -5.03
CA ARG A 75 9.66 -2.88 -5.67
C ARG A 75 9.68 -4.04 -6.65
N GLN A 76 8.68 -4.91 -6.62
CA GLN A 76 8.58 -6.01 -7.59
C GLN A 76 8.23 -5.44 -8.96
N THR A 77 8.93 -5.92 -9.98
CA THR A 77 8.63 -5.62 -11.38
C THR A 77 8.00 -6.84 -12.05
N TYR A 78 7.12 -6.57 -13.01
CA TYR A 78 6.32 -7.55 -13.72
C TYR A 78 6.39 -7.28 -15.22
N ARG A 79 6.27 -8.34 -16.02
CA ARG A 79 6.14 -8.25 -17.48
C ARG A 79 4.88 -9.00 -17.90
N CYS A 80 4.06 -8.37 -18.73
CA CYS A 80 2.93 -9.04 -19.35
C CYS A 80 3.37 -9.69 -20.67
N SER A 81 3.12 -10.98 -20.85
CA SER A 81 3.45 -11.68 -22.10
C SER A 81 2.47 -11.35 -23.24
N ALA A 82 1.24 -10.92 -22.93
CA ALA A 82 0.23 -10.59 -23.94
C ALA A 82 0.46 -9.22 -24.60
N CYS A 83 0.83 -8.19 -23.83
CA CYS A 83 1.06 -6.83 -24.36
C CYS A 83 2.52 -6.36 -24.29
N LEU A 84 3.42 -7.20 -23.78
CA LEU A 84 4.86 -6.97 -23.64
C LEU A 84 5.27 -5.78 -22.75
N ARG A 85 4.32 -5.11 -22.09
CA ARG A 85 4.57 -3.98 -21.19
C ARG A 85 5.05 -4.42 -19.81
N TYR A 86 5.90 -3.59 -19.23
CA TYR A 86 6.38 -3.73 -17.86
C TYR A 86 5.54 -2.90 -16.88
N PHE A 87 5.35 -3.41 -15.68
CA PHE A 87 4.71 -2.68 -14.60
C PHE A 87 5.25 -3.10 -13.23
N SER A 88 4.89 -2.40 -12.16
CA SER A 88 5.29 -2.72 -10.79
C SER A 88 4.09 -2.70 -9.84
N ASP A 89 4.33 -3.03 -8.58
CA ASP A 89 3.36 -2.91 -7.47
C ASP A 89 2.66 -1.54 -7.43
N LEU A 90 3.33 -0.49 -7.92
CA LEU A 90 2.89 0.91 -7.85
C LEU A 90 2.38 1.46 -9.19
N THR A 91 2.29 0.66 -10.26
CA THR A 91 1.80 1.16 -11.54
C THR A 91 0.31 1.54 -11.44
N HIS A 92 -0.07 2.76 -11.85
CA HIS A 92 -1.40 3.34 -11.62
C HIS A 92 -1.76 3.59 -10.14
N THR A 93 -0.77 3.69 -9.25
CA THR A 93 -1.02 4.23 -7.90
C THR A 93 -0.41 5.62 -7.76
N PRO A 94 -0.94 6.48 -6.86
CA PRO A 94 -0.33 7.77 -6.52
C PRO A 94 1.14 7.67 -6.06
N LEU A 95 1.59 6.49 -5.62
CA LEU A 95 2.96 6.25 -5.19
C LEU A 95 3.95 6.03 -6.34
N ARG A 96 3.46 5.95 -7.59
CA ARG A 96 4.33 5.77 -8.75
C ARG A 96 5.36 6.89 -8.83
N GLY A 97 6.64 6.51 -8.90
CA GLY A 97 7.76 7.45 -9.01
C GLY A 97 7.90 8.38 -7.81
N THR A 98 7.33 8.04 -6.65
CA THR A 98 7.48 8.83 -5.44
C THR A 98 8.71 8.39 -4.64
N HIS A 99 9.46 9.39 -4.18
CA HIS A 99 10.50 9.28 -3.15
C HIS A 99 9.83 9.22 -1.78
N TYR A 100 10.45 8.54 -0.81
CA TYR A 100 9.92 8.38 0.55
C TYR A 100 8.53 7.72 0.63
N PRO A 101 8.32 6.54 0.00
CA PRO A 101 7.04 5.81 0.09
C PRO A 101 6.61 5.49 1.53
N GLU A 102 7.55 5.45 2.47
CA GLU A 102 7.32 5.23 3.90
C GLU A 102 6.54 6.33 4.59
N LEU A 103 6.58 7.55 4.09
CA LEU A 103 5.86 8.68 4.70
C LEU A 103 4.41 8.77 4.21
N TRP A 104 4.04 7.98 3.19
CA TRP A 104 2.71 8.02 2.59
C TRP A 104 1.56 7.67 3.54
N PRO A 105 1.66 6.66 4.42
CA PRO A 105 0.59 6.37 5.38
C PRO A 105 0.27 7.58 6.27
N GLU A 106 1.28 8.18 6.90
CA GLU A 106 1.09 9.35 7.77
C GLU A 106 0.68 10.60 6.97
N PHE A 107 1.17 10.77 5.75
CA PHE A 107 0.72 11.82 4.84
C PHE A 107 -0.77 11.67 4.47
N MET A 108 -1.23 10.45 4.20
CA MET A 108 -2.64 10.17 3.89
C MET A 108 -3.52 10.49 5.10
N GLU A 109 -3.07 10.20 6.32
CA GLU A 109 -3.77 10.62 7.53
C GLU A 109 -3.85 12.15 7.64
N ASP A 110 -2.76 12.86 7.35
CA ASP A 110 -2.74 14.32 7.37
C ASP A 110 -3.73 14.91 6.35
N MET A 111 -3.88 14.28 5.17
CA MET A 111 -4.91 14.65 4.20
C MET A 111 -6.33 14.44 4.73
N VAL A 112 -6.61 13.30 5.36
CA VAL A 112 -7.92 13.00 5.95
C VAL A 112 -8.25 13.96 7.10
N LYS A 113 -7.24 14.31 7.92
CA LYS A 113 -7.34 15.27 9.02
C LYS A 113 -7.43 16.73 8.54
N GLY A 114 -7.39 16.98 7.23
CA GLY A 114 -7.54 18.32 6.65
C GLY A 114 -6.35 19.26 6.88
N LYS A 115 -5.17 18.73 7.19
CA LYS A 115 -4.00 19.56 7.50
C LYS A 115 -3.51 20.36 6.30
N SER A 116 -2.89 21.50 6.60
CA SER A 116 -2.30 22.35 5.57
C SER A 116 -1.03 21.71 5.00
N ILE A 117 -0.72 21.98 3.72
CA ILE A 117 0.49 21.46 3.06
C ILE A 117 1.75 21.87 3.85
N ARG A 118 1.79 23.09 4.39
CA ARG A 118 2.93 23.61 5.17
C ARG A 118 3.09 22.87 6.49
N GLU A 119 1.99 22.63 7.20
CA GLU A 119 1.99 21.87 8.46
C GLU A 119 2.47 20.43 8.23
N THR A 120 1.91 19.75 7.22
CA THR A 120 2.31 18.40 6.83
C THR A 120 3.79 18.36 6.43
N ALA A 121 4.26 19.30 5.62
CA ALA A 121 5.67 19.37 5.21
C ALA A 121 6.62 19.50 6.41
N LYS A 122 6.28 20.37 7.37
CA LYS A 122 7.01 20.55 8.62
C LYS A 122 7.03 19.26 9.46
N ARG A 123 5.88 18.58 9.59
CA ARG A 123 5.75 17.33 10.34
C ARG A 123 6.63 16.22 9.77
N HIS A 124 6.67 16.09 8.44
CA HIS A 124 7.40 15.03 7.73
C HIS A 124 8.86 15.37 7.43
N GLY A 125 9.30 16.59 7.71
CA GLY A 125 10.68 17.03 7.43
C GLY A 125 11.01 17.08 5.93
N VAL A 126 10.02 17.37 5.08
CA VAL A 126 10.19 17.44 3.61
C VAL A 126 9.83 18.82 3.08
N ALA A 127 10.25 19.12 1.85
CA ALA A 127 9.88 20.38 1.19
C ALA A 127 8.36 20.49 0.98
N THR A 128 7.82 21.71 1.08
CA THR A 128 6.40 21.99 0.82
C THR A 128 5.97 21.55 -0.59
N SER A 129 6.85 21.69 -1.58
CA SER A 129 6.65 21.23 -2.95
C SER A 129 6.47 19.71 -3.04
N THR A 130 7.14 18.92 -2.18
CA THR A 130 7.00 17.46 -2.11
C THR A 130 5.58 17.08 -1.68
N ILE A 131 5.08 17.66 -0.58
CA ILE A 131 3.72 17.41 -0.10
C ILE A 131 2.67 17.89 -1.10
N PHE A 132 2.89 19.06 -1.72
CA PHE A 132 2.02 19.57 -2.77
C PHE A 132 1.94 18.59 -3.95
N ALA A 133 3.08 18.09 -4.43
CA ALA A 133 3.13 17.10 -5.50
C ALA A 133 2.42 15.80 -5.10
N TRP A 134 2.61 15.29 -3.88
CA TRP A 134 1.92 14.09 -3.40
C TRP A 134 0.41 14.29 -3.33
N ARG A 135 -0.03 15.45 -2.81
CA ARG A 135 -1.45 15.82 -2.75
C ARG A 135 -2.06 15.87 -4.15
N HIS A 136 -1.35 16.42 -5.12
CA HIS A 136 -1.77 16.38 -6.52
C HIS A 136 -1.80 14.96 -7.10
N LYS A 137 -0.87 14.07 -6.75
CA LYS A 137 -0.94 12.66 -7.19
C LYS A 137 -2.18 11.95 -6.64
N VAL A 138 -2.62 12.29 -5.43
CA VAL A 138 -3.84 11.75 -4.81
C VAL A 138 -5.09 12.35 -5.45
N LEU A 139 -5.16 13.68 -5.57
CA LEU A 139 -6.35 14.40 -6.04
C LEU A 139 -6.53 14.34 -7.57
N ASN A 140 -5.43 14.45 -8.31
CA ASN A 140 -5.43 14.44 -9.78
C ASN A 140 -5.09 13.06 -10.33
N GLY A 141 -5.33 11.99 -9.57
CA GLY A 141 -5.03 10.64 -10.01
C GLY A 141 -5.63 10.43 -11.40
N ASN A 142 -4.77 10.30 -12.43
CA ASN A 142 -5.18 9.91 -13.78
C ASN A 142 -6.20 8.78 -13.65
N ALA A 143 -7.41 8.98 -14.19
CA ALA A 143 -8.64 8.17 -14.16
C ALA A 143 -8.47 6.63 -14.09
N SER A 144 -7.84 6.10 -13.05
CA SER A 144 -7.44 4.69 -12.96
C SER A 144 -7.31 4.21 -11.52
N LEU A 145 -7.94 4.90 -10.57
CA LEU A 145 -8.26 4.32 -9.27
C LEU A 145 -9.33 3.23 -9.48
N LYS A 146 -8.97 2.14 -10.16
CA LYS A 146 -9.67 0.87 -10.05
C LYS A 146 -9.16 0.24 -8.77
N LEU A 147 -9.69 0.71 -7.64
CA LEU A 147 -9.64 -0.06 -6.40
C LEU A 147 -10.38 -1.38 -6.67
N PRO A 148 -9.81 -2.53 -6.27
CA PRO A 148 -10.42 -3.85 -6.44
C PRO A 148 -11.62 -4.10 -5.53
#